data_AF-A0A7Y4T5J7-F1
#
_entry.id   AF-A0A7Y4T5J7-F1
#
_cell.length_a   1.000
_cell.length_b   1.000
_cell.length_c   1.000
_cell.angle_alpha   90.00
_cell.angle_beta   90.00
_cell.angle_gamma   90.00
#
_symmetry.space_group_name_H-M   'P 1'
#
loop_
_entity.id
_entity.type
_entity.pdbx_description
1 polymer ?
#
loop_
_entity_poly.entity_id
_entity_poly.type
_entity_poly.pdbx_seq_one_letter_code
_entity_poly.pdbx_strand_id
1 'polypeptide(L)'
;MPKKSSGSFSFQKLISLILRHRILLIIAAFFVYLFFFDEYNLKTRIKVSQSHSRLTSQKENYKKLIEEAKQDKADLESNYEKFAREKYRMSREDEDIFIIETKKREEK
;
A
#
# COMPACT_ATOMS: atom_id res chain seq x y z
N MET A 1 16.63 -48.95 -21.21
CA MET A 1 15.70 -47.81 -21.03
C MET A 1 16.19 -46.63 -21.87
N PRO A 2 15.36 -46.02 -22.73
CA PRO A 2 15.67 -44.69 -23.28
C PRO A 2 14.58 -43.64 -22.93
N LYS A 3 15.02 -42.47 -22.46
CA LYS A 3 14.24 -41.23 -22.47
C LYS A 3 15.12 -40.11 -23.03
N LYS A 4 14.72 -39.52 -24.16
CA LYS A 4 14.61 -38.06 -24.33
C LYS A 4 13.99 -37.72 -25.69
N SER A 5 12.81 -37.08 -25.66
CA SER A 5 12.22 -36.39 -26.81
C SER A 5 12.74 -34.95 -26.85
N SER A 6 13.43 -34.57 -27.93
CA SER A 6 13.88 -33.20 -28.18
C SER A 6 12.84 -32.46 -29.04
N GLY A 7 12.00 -31.64 -28.41
CA GLY A 7 11.12 -30.71 -29.10
C GLY A 7 11.87 -29.44 -29.52
N SER A 8 12.47 -29.44 -30.71
CA SER A 8 13.13 -28.26 -31.29
C SER A 8 12.94 -28.19 -32.81
N PHE A 9 11.69 -28.21 -33.29
CA PHE A 9 11.39 -28.19 -34.73
C PHE A 9 10.42 -27.09 -35.20
N SER A 10 9.97 -26.19 -34.32
CA SER A 10 8.88 -25.25 -34.66
C SER A 10 9.33 -23.80 -34.85
N PHE A 11 10.32 -23.31 -34.09
CA PHE A 11 10.72 -21.89 -34.11
C PHE A 11 11.40 -21.47 -35.42
N GLN A 12 12.27 -22.32 -35.97
CA GLN A 12 13.00 -22.02 -37.22
C GLN A 12 12.06 -21.84 -38.41
N LYS A 13 11.00 -22.66 -38.50
CA LYS A 13 9.98 -22.58 -39.56
C LYS A 13 9.06 -21.37 -39.41
N LEU A 14 8.76 -20.97 -38.17
CA LEU A 14 8.00 -19.76 -37.88
C LEU A 14 8.76 -18.50 -38.33
N ILE A 15 10.07 -18.43 -38.05
CA ILE A 15 10.92 -17.29 -38.43
C ILE A 15 11.01 -17.17 -39.96
N SER A 16 11.23 -18.28 -40.68
CA SER A 16 11.34 -18.24 -42.14
C SER A 16 10.01 -17.91 -42.85
N LEU A 17 8.87 -18.32 -42.27
CA LEU A 17 7.54 -17.94 -42.76
C LEU A 17 7.29 -16.43 -42.61
N ILE A 18 7.67 -15.87 -41.46
CA ILE A 18 7.53 -14.44 -41.15
C ILE A 18 8.39 -13.59 -42.09
N LEU A 19 9.63 -14.01 -42.38
CA LEU A 19 10.52 -13.27 -43.30
C LEU A 19 10.08 -13.33 -44.76
N ARG A 20 9.37 -14.38 -45.20
CA ARG A 20 8.94 -14.52 -46.60
C ARG A 20 7.81 -13.57 -46.98
N HIS A 21 6.98 -13.18 -46.02
CA HIS A 21 5.83 -12.30 -46.26
C HIS A 21 6.07 -10.91 -45.66
N ARG A 22 6.28 -9.90 -46.52
CA ARG A 22 6.49 -8.50 -46.12
C ARG A 22 5.42 -7.95 -45.18
N ILE A 23 4.17 -8.40 -45.35
CA ILE A 23 3.03 -8.02 -44.50
C ILE A 23 3.19 -8.58 -43.08
N LEU A 24 3.70 -9.80 -42.92
CA LEU A 24 3.95 -10.40 -41.60
C LEU A 24 5.05 -9.66 -40.83
N LEU A 25 6.06 -9.13 -41.52
CA LEU A 25 7.08 -8.29 -40.89
C LEU A 25 6.50 -6.98 -40.36
N ILE A 26 5.61 -6.34 -41.12
CA ILE A 26 4.92 -5.10 -40.68
C ILE A 26 4.02 -5.41 -39.47
N ILE A 27 3.27 -6.51 -39.52
CA ILE A 27 2.43 -6.94 -38.40
C ILE A 27 3.28 -7.29 -37.17
N ALA A 28 4.40 -8.00 -37.34
CA ALA A 28 5.31 -8.32 -36.25
C ALA A 28 5.94 -7.05 -35.64
N ALA A 29 6.37 -6.11 -36.47
CA ALA A 29 6.88 -4.82 -36.02
C ALA A 29 5.80 -4.00 -35.29
N PHE A 30 4.55 -4.05 -35.77
CA PHE A 30 3.41 -3.43 -35.11
C PHE A 30 3.11 -4.06 -33.74
N PHE A 31 3.15 -5.39 -33.62
CA PHE A 31 3.03 -6.06 -32.33
C PHE A 31 4.19 -5.72 -31.40
N VAL A 32 5.43 -5.75 -31.88
CA VAL A 32 6.59 -5.32 -31.09
C VAL A 32 6.42 -3.86 -30.63
N TYR A 33 5.91 -2.98 -31.48
CA TYR A 33 5.58 -1.61 -31.08
C TYR A 33 4.50 -1.57 -29.99
N LEU A 34 3.41 -2.31 -30.15
CA LEU A 34 2.36 -2.43 -29.15
C LEU A 34 2.79 -3.16 -27.85
N PHE A 35 3.87 -3.93 -27.85
CA PHE A 35 4.35 -4.57 -26.62
C PHE A 35 5.45 -3.76 -25.92
N PHE A 36 6.29 -3.05 -26.68
CA PHE A 36 7.43 -2.31 -26.15
C PHE A 36 7.16 -0.81 -25.95
N PHE A 37 6.32 -0.21 -26.78
CA PHE A 37 5.98 1.23 -26.72
C PHE A 37 4.59 1.50 -26.17
N ASP A 38 3.69 0.50 -26.11
CA ASP A 38 2.36 0.70 -25.52
C ASP A 38 2.45 0.97 -24.01
N GLU A 39 1.62 1.91 -23.56
CA GLU A 39 1.59 2.50 -22.23
C GLU A 39 1.06 1.55 -21.14
N TYR A 40 0.97 0.24 -21.40
CA TYR A 40 0.66 -0.80 -20.43
C TYR A 40 1.83 -1.05 -19.46
N ASN A 41 2.28 0.04 -18.85
CA ASN A 41 3.24 0.10 -17.77
C ASN A 41 2.63 -0.58 -16.53
N LEU A 42 3.03 -1.82 -16.31
CA LEU A 42 2.87 -2.52 -15.03
C LEU A 42 3.29 -1.63 -13.84
N LYS A 43 4.33 -0.80 -14.04
CA LYS A 43 4.80 0.21 -13.09
C LYS A 43 3.71 1.22 -12.70
N THR A 44 2.96 1.73 -13.69
CA THR A 44 1.86 2.68 -13.45
C THR A 44 0.73 2.01 -12.68
N ARG A 45 0.35 0.79 -13.07
CA ARG A 45 -0.67 0.01 -12.36
C ARG A 45 -0.29 -0.26 -10.90
N ILE A 46 0.98 -0.59 -10.63
CA ILE A 46 1.49 -0.77 -9.26
C ILE A 46 1.42 0.54 -8.47
N LYS A 47 1.88 1.65 -9.04
CA LYS A 47 1.84 2.98 -8.37
C LYS A 47 0.42 3.41 -8.03
N VAL A 48 -0.52 3.20 -8.95
CA VAL A 48 -1.95 3.51 -8.74
C VAL A 48 -2.53 2.64 -7.62
N SER A 49 -2.26 1.33 -7.65
CA SER A 49 -2.72 0.41 -6.60
C SER A 49 -2.15 0.75 -5.22
N GLN A 50 -0.85 1.04 -5.14
CA GLN A 50 -0.20 1.48 -3.90
C GLN A 50 -0.80 2.79 -3.38
N SER A 51 -1.04 3.76 -4.27
CA SER A 51 -1.67 5.04 -3.90
C SER A 51 -3.10 4.83 -3.40
N HIS A 52 -3.88 3.96 -4.05
CA HIS A 52 -5.23 3.63 -3.63
C HIS A 52 -5.25 2.97 -2.23
N SER A 53 -4.38 1.99 -1.99
CA SER A 53 -4.26 1.34 -0.68
C SER A 53 -3.86 2.33 0.41
N ARG A 54 -2.86 3.19 0.13
CA ARG A 54 -2.42 4.25 1.05
C ARG A 54 -3.53 5.23 1.40
N LEU A 55 -4.26 5.74 0.40
CA LEU A 55 -5.37 6.66 0.62
C LEU A 55 -6.51 6.01 1.41
N THR A 56 -6.81 4.74 1.13
CA THR A 56 -7.84 3.98 1.86
C THR A 56 -7.44 3.80 3.33
N SER A 57 -6.19 3.43 3.60
CA SER A 57 -5.69 3.30 4.98
C SER A 57 -5.70 4.64 5.72
N GLN A 58 -5.28 5.73 5.06
CA GLN A 58 -5.34 7.06 5.65
C GLN A 58 -6.78 7.48 5.97
N LYS A 59 -7.73 7.25 5.04
CA LYS A 59 -9.14 7.51 5.27
C LYS A 59 -9.67 6.79 6.50
N GLU A 60 -9.33 5.52 6.66
CA GLU A 60 -9.78 4.72 7.81
C GLU A 60 -9.16 5.22 9.12
N ASN A 61 -7.88 5.59 9.11
CA ASN A 61 -7.22 6.18 10.27
C ASN A 61 -7.86 7.52 10.66
N TYR A 62 -8.13 8.40 9.70
CA TYR A 62 -8.78 9.68 9.99
C TYR A 62 -10.20 9.50 10.53
N LYS A 63 -10.96 8.51 10.04
CA LYS A 63 -12.27 8.18 10.61
C LYS A 63 -12.15 7.80 12.08
N LYS A 64 -11.18 6.97 12.45
CA LYS A 64 -10.93 6.60 13.86
C LYS A 64 -10.59 7.81 14.71
N LEU A 65 -9.68 8.68 14.22
CA LEU A 65 -9.31 9.91 14.92
C LEU A 65 -10.49 10.87 15.08
N ILE A 66 -11.40 10.94 14.10
CA ILE A 66 -12.63 11.74 14.20
C ILE A 66 -13.56 11.18 15.28
N GLU A 67 -13.73 9.86 15.35
CA GLU A 67 -14.56 9.24 16.39
C GLU A 67 -13.94 9.43 17.78
N GLU A 68 -12.62 9.27 17.93
CA GLU A 68 -11.91 9.59 19.17
C GLU A 68 -12.08 11.06 19.56
N ALA A 69 -11.90 12.00 18.63
CA ALA A 69 -12.07 13.43 18.89
C ALA A 69 -13.51 13.80 19.27
N LYS A 70 -14.51 13.11 18.72
CA LYS A 70 -15.92 13.29 19.13
C LYS A 70 -16.15 12.80 20.55
N GLN A 71 -15.55 11.67 20.92
CA GLN A 71 -15.62 11.14 22.29
C GLN A 71 -14.92 12.09 23.27
N ASP A 72 -13.69 12.50 22.97
CA ASP A 72 -12.95 13.49 23.76
C ASP A 72 -13.75 14.78 23.94
N LYS A 73 -14.43 15.24 22.88
CA LYS A 73 -15.30 16.43 22.94
C LYS A 73 -16.51 16.21 23.85
N ALA A 74 -17.18 15.06 23.78
CA ALA A 74 -18.31 14.75 24.65
C ALA A 74 -17.88 14.65 26.13
N ASP A 75 -16.69 14.09 26.38
CA ASP A 75 -16.10 14.00 27.72
C ASP A 75 -15.73 15.38 28.26
N LEU A 76 -15.16 16.24 27.41
CA LEU A 76 -14.89 17.64 27.72
C LEU A 76 -16.18 18.40 28.08
N GLU A 77 -17.23 18.29 27.25
CA GLU A 77 -18.50 19.00 27.46
C GLU A 77 -19.25 18.51 28.70
N SER A 78 -19.15 17.21 29.03
CA SER A 78 -19.80 16.62 30.20
C SER A 78 -19.04 16.87 31.51
N ASN A 79 -17.70 16.85 31.48
CA ASN A 79 -16.87 17.08 32.66
C ASN A 79 -15.48 17.66 32.31
N TYR A 80 -15.44 18.99 32.17
CA TYR A 80 -14.24 19.77 31.85
C TYR A 80 -13.07 19.51 32.81
N GLU A 81 -13.32 19.44 34.12
CA GLU A 81 -12.25 19.27 35.11
C GLU A 81 -11.61 17.88 35.01
N LYS A 82 -12.44 16.83 34.90
CA LYS A 82 -11.95 15.46 34.72
C LYS A 82 -11.12 15.35 33.44
N PHE A 83 -11.61 15.90 32.32
CA PHE A 83 -10.89 15.86 31.05
C PHE A 83 -9.53 16.58 31.12
N ALA A 84 -9.48 17.77 31.74
CA ALA A 84 -8.22 18.52 31.93
C ALA A 84 -7.21 17.76 32.80
N ARG A 85 -7.67 17.08 33.86
CA ARG A 85 -6.82 16.30 34.76
C ARG A 85 -6.34 14.98 34.15
N GLU A 86 -7.19 14.26 33.42
CA GLU A 86 -6.83 12.96 32.85
C GLU A 86 -6.04 13.09 31.54
N LYS A 87 -6.49 13.94 30.61
CA LYS A 87 -5.88 14.08 29.27
C LYS A 87 -4.63 14.95 29.31
N TYR A 88 -4.68 16.07 30.04
CA TYR A 88 -3.62 17.08 30.05
C TYR A 88 -2.85 17.16 31.36
N ARG A 89 -3.23 16.40 32.40
CA ARG A 89 -2.60 16.42 33.73
C ARG A 89 -2.50 17.84 34.30
N MET A 90 -3.53 18.66 34.07
CA MET A 90 -3.58 20.00 34.64
C MET A 90 -3.76 19.94 36.17
N SER A 91 -2.92 20.66 36.90
CA SER A 91 -3.05 20.94 38.33
C SER A 91 -3.34 22.42 38.59
N ARG A 92 -3.83 22.71 39.80
CA ARG A 92 -3.84 24.06 40.35
C ARG A 92 -2.46 24.42 40.91
N GLU A 93 -2.20 25.71 41.12
CA GLU A 93 -0.91 26.21 41.65
C GLU A 93 -0.63 25.71 43.08
N ASP A 94 -1.68 25.35 43.83
CA ASP A 94 -1.64 24.82 45.19
C ASP A 94 -1.71 23.28 45.27
N GLU A 95 -1.55 22.57 44.15
CA GLU A 95 -1.74 21.12 44.06
C GLU A 95 -0.52 20.39 43.44
N ASP A 96 0.02 19.41 44.17
CA ASP A 96 1.11 18.54 43.71
C ASP A 96 0.57 17.26 43.04
N ILE A 97 0.93 17.01 41.77
CA ILE A 97 0.55 15.78 41.04
C ILE A 97 1.63 14.70 41.18
N PHE A 98 1.26 13.54 41.70
CA PHE A 98 2.13 12.35 41.76
C PHE A 98 1.76 11.34 40.66
N ILE A 99 2.67 11.12 39.69
CA ILE A 99 2.51 10.08 38.67
C ILE A 99 3.22 8.81 39.16
N ILE A 100 2.44 7.78 39.48
CA ILE A 100 2.99 6.49 39.91
C ILE A 100 3.25 5.62 38.69
N GLU A 101 4.52 5.54 38.29
CA GLU A 101 4.95 4.59 37.26
C GLU A 101 5.21 3.22 37.88
N THR A 102 4.40 2.23 37.52
CA THR A 102 4.69 0.84 37.86
C THR A 102 5.90 0.39 37.04
N LYS A 103 7.09 0.50 37.64
CA LYS A 103 8.33 0.01 37.04
C LYS A 103 8.18 -1.49 36.79
N LYS A 104 7.86 -1.87 35.54
CA LYS A 104 7.78 -3.28 35.14
C LYS A 104 9.20 -3.83 35.32
N ARG A 105 9.37 -4.78 36.25
CA ARG A 105 10.66 -5.43 36.48
C ARG A 105 11.14 -6.01 35.16
N GLU A 106 12.22 -5.45 34.62
CA GLU A 106 12.97 -6.06 33.54
C GLU A 106 13.59 -7.33 34.12
N GLU A 107 12.99 -8.47 33.82
CA GLU A 107 13.63 -9.77 34.01
C GLU A 107 14.81 -9.82 33.04
N LYS A 108 16.02 -9.81 33.60
CA LYS A 108 17.28 -10.04 32.90
C LYS A 108 17.47 -11.52 32.59
#